data_AF-A0A3N9VQF2-F1
#
_entry.id   AF-A0A3N9VQF2-F1
#
_cell.length_a   1.000
_cell.length_b   1.000
_cell.length_c   1.000
_cell.angle_alpha   90.00
_cell.angle_beta   90.00
_cell.angle_gamma   90.00
#
_symmetry.space_group_name_H-M   'P 1'
#
loop_
_entity.id
_entity.type
_entity.pdbx_description
1 polymer ?
#
loop_
_entity_poly.entity_id
_entity_poly.type
_entity_poly.pdbx_seq_one_letter_code
_entity_poly.pdbx_strand_id
1 'polypeptide(L)'
;NKGTFRLAQVVTIVPDEALFGEWQIMIDTQTGEIFRVEDVACYSEPLFNPLLVDGAGYVFDPDPITHARTTYGTTGFVDNNDADSDSLTAHRVLRTLKDITFDGSVYTLKGPWAEIRDFESPYTGLHTSTTSDFFYTRFNDNFEAVNTYFHIDNSMRWINNNLGYTVTPYQYVGGVRFDPHGLSGSDNSHYITSTGSIAYGDGGVDDAEDLGVVLHELCHGIHDWITAGGLSQVEGLSEGSCDYWSTSYIRSTGFWTPAYPAYNWVFIWDGHNPFWAGRITNYTAHYPEGLTGTIHTDGQMWSSSLMSIYDLIGKIPTDTDFLEALSMTDASSGQQDAAYAFIAADQLIYGGSHLAQIIPVFVDRGYIEGPIAADFMADVTNGEAPLTVHFTDLSISQPNPITSWQWDFNNDGITDATTQNPTWIYSDFGIFSVKLTVSDGTNVDTETKIDYITVTDPNQVTDTLFMDKFESGLSNWTVTNNGGTCIWEIVTPPYPNTYTLPATSSGGLLAADSDDCGSGTTMNTTATITQVFDLSIYDVVTIEFDNDWNIYDAQDEAHVEVSTNGGSTWVGVWDQIGTDIRNTHEAINISVLAAGKSNVKIRVR
;
A
#
# COMPACT_ATOMS: atom_id res chain seq x y z
N ASN A 1 -20.36 19.88 -38.82
CA ASN A 1 -19.81 20.18 -40.15
C ASN A 1 -19.60 18.89 -40.93
N LYS A 2 -20.09 18.83 -42.18
CA LYS A 2 -19.84 17.69 -43.08
C LYS A 2 -18.35 17.66 -43.49
N GLY A 3 -17.60 16.72 -42.90
CA GLY A 3 -16.62 15.84 -43.54
C GLY A 3 -15.38 16.44 -44.20
N THR A 4 -14.26 16.42 -43.49
CA THR A 4 -12.99 15.97 -44.08
C THR A 4 -12.94 14.45 -44.00
N PHE A 5 -12.78 13.76 -45.13
CA PHE A 5 -12.62 12.30 -45.16
C PHE A 5 -11.13 11.99 -44.99
N ARG A 6 -10.77 11.27 -43.92
CA ARG A 6 -9.43 10.70 -43.74
C ARG A 6 -9.49 9.22 -44.13
N LEU A 7 -8.51 8.75 -44.89
CA LEU A 7 -8.34 7.33 -45.15
C LEU A 7 -7.64 6.75 -43.92
N ALA A 8 -8.30 5.84 -43.21
CA ALA A 8 -7.80 5.28 -41.96
C ALA A 8 -7.62 3.76 -42.05
N GLN A 9 -6.59 3.25 -41.37
CA GLN A 9 -6.51 1.84 -41.01
C GLN A 9 -7.19 1.64 -39.66
N VAL A 10 -8.03 0.60 -39.59
CA VAL A 10 -8.64 0.14 -38.35
C VAL A 10 -7.75 -0.96 -37.80
N VAL A 11 -7.22 -0.75 -36.60
CA VAL A 11 -6.50 -1.78 -35.86
C VAL A 11 -7.37 -2.20 -34.70
N THR A 12 -7.75 -3.47 -34.68
CA THR A 12 -8.45 -4.11 -33.57
C THR A 12 -7.42 -4.86 -32.76
N ILE A 13 -7.26 -4.49 -31.49
CA ILE A 13 -6.42 -5.24 -30.55
C ILE A 13 -7.31 -6.29 -29.90
N VAL A 14 -7.00 -7.56 -30.14
CA VAL A 14 -7.61 -8.69 -29.45
C VAL A 14 -6.58 -9.20 -28.46
N PRO A 15 -6.69 -8.87 -27.15
CA PRO A 15 -5.80 -9.44 -26.15
C PRO A 15 -6.06 -10.95 -26.00
N ASP A 16 -5.01 -11.70 -25.67
CA ASP A 16 -5.06 -13.17 -25.46
C ASP A 16 -5.86 -13.53 -24.19
N GLU A 17 -6.13 -12.55 -23.32
CA GLU A 17 -6.96 -12.67 -22.12
C GLU A 17 -8.01 -11.57 -22.03
N ALA A 18 -9.21 -11.94 -21.57
CA ALA A 18 -10.34 -11.04 -21.45
C ALA A 18 -10.18 -10.08 -20.25
N LEU A 19 -9.78 -8.84 -20.53
CA LEU A 19 -10.01 -7.70 -19.64
C LEU A 19 -10.77 -6.60 -20.39
N PHE A 20 -12.05 -6.43 -20.00
CA PHE A 20 -12.92 -5.24 -20.03
C PHE A 20 -12.67 -4.08 -21.02
N GLY A 21 -12.17 -4.33 -22.24
CA GLY A 21 -12.09 -3.30 -23.27
C GLY A 21 -11.81 -3.88 -24.66
N GLU A 22 -12.69 -3.60 -25.61
CA GLU A 22 -12.44 -3.79 -27.04
C GLU A 22 -11.94 -2.45 -27.56
N TRP A 23 -10.68 -2.33 -27.94
CA TRP A 23 -10.14 -1.04 -28.37
C TRP A 23 -10.18 -0.90 -29.88
N GLN A 24 -10.82 0.17 -30.37
CA GLN A 24 -10.74 0.59 -31.76
C GLN A 24 -9.76 1.76 -31.88
N ILE A 25 -8.69 1.54 -32.64
CA ILE A 25 -7.69 2.57 -32.96
C ILE A 25 -7.82 2.96 -34.43
N MET A 26 -7.99 4.25 -34.69
CA MET A 26 -8.00 4.81 -36.05
C MET A 26 -6.70 5.54 -36.32
N ILE A 27 -5.96 5.03 -37.31
CA ILE A 27 -4.66 5.58 -37.72
C ILE A 27 -4.80 6.20 -39.10
N ASP A 28 -4.36 7.45 -39.27
CA ASP A 28 -4.32 8.09 -40.57
C ASP A 28 -3.29 7.38 -41.45
N THR A 29 -3.75 6.88 -42.60
CA THR A 29 -2.92 6.05 -43.50
C THR A 29 -1.78 6.79 -44.18
N GLN A 30 -1.78 8.13 -44.18
CA GLN A 30 -0.73 8.92 -44.83
C GLN A 30 0.31 9.43 -43.83
N THR A 31 -0.10 9.78 -42.62
CA THR A 31 0.78 10.38 -41.62
C THR A 31 1.20 9.43 -40.51
N GLY A 32 0.46 8.32 -40.30
CA GLY A 32 0.65 7.44 -39.14
C GLY A 32 0.09 8.01 -37.83
N GLU A 33 -0.58 9.16 -37.89
CA GLU A 33 -1.21 9.80 -36.72
C GLU A 33 -2.35 8.94 -36.17
N ILE A 34 -2.29 8.58 -34.90
CA ILE A 34 -3.42 7.99 -34.17
C ILE A 34 -4.36 9.13 -33.79
N PHE A 35 -5.52 9.21 -34.43
CA PHE A 35 -6.45 10.34 -34.25
C PHE A 35 -7.75 9.95 -33.53
N ARG A 36 -7.92 8.66 -33.19
CA ARG A 36 -8.99 8.16 -32.34
C ARG A 36 -8.55 6.86 -31.67
N VAL A 37 -8.67 6.82 -30.36
CA VAL A 37 -8.54 5.61 -29.53
C VAL A 37 -9.81 5.57 -28.69
N GLU A 38 -10.59 4.51 -28.83
CA GLU A 38 -11.86 4.39 -28.13
C GLU A 38 -12.06 2.96 -27.65
N ASP A 39 -12.48 2.82 -26.40
CA ASP A 39 -13.00 1.57 -25.88
C ASP A 39 -14.43 1.38 -26.38
N VAL A 40 -14.62 0.39 -27.25
CA VAL A 40 -15.90 0.01 -27.82
C VAL A 40 -16.61 -1.10 -27.04
N ALA A 41 -16.02 -1.63 -25.95
CA ALA A 41 -16.69 -2.65 -25.11
C ALA A 41 -17.98 -2.13 -24.47
N CYS A 42 -18.11 -0.82 -24.26
CA CYS A 42 -19.35 -0.21 -23.76
C CYS A 42 -20.49 -0.13 -24.82
N TYR A 43 -20.18 -0.36 -26.10
CA TYR A 43 -21.09 -0.06 -27.21
C TYR A 43 -21.41 -1.25 -28.14
N SER A 44 -20.73 -2.39 -28.02
CA SER A 44 -20.88 -3.54 -28.94
C SER A 44 -21.78 -4.68 -28.46
N GLU A 45 -22.16 -4.79 -27.18
CA GLU A 45 -23.05 -5.87 -26.72
C GLU A 45 -24.28 -5.33 -25.96
N PRO A 46 -25.50 -5.77 -26.28
CA PRO A 46 -26.68 -5.43 -25.51
C PRO A 46 -26.58 -6.10 -24.14
N LEU A 47 -26.18 -5.36 -23.10
CA LEU A 47 -26.47 -5.64 -21.68
C LEU A 47 -26.58 -7.14 -21.32
N PHE A 48 -25.57 -7.96 -21.64
CA PHE A 48 -25.39 -9.23 -20.95
C PHE A 48 -24.65 -8.92 -19.65
N ASN A 49 -25.39 -8.35 -18.70
CA ASN A 49 -24.95 -8.44 -17.31
C ASN A 49 -25.19 -9.89 -16.93
N PRO A 50 -24.16 -10.73 -16.71
CA PRO A 50 -24.37 -12.11 -16.31
C PRO A 50 -25.31 -12.14 -15.10
N LEU A 51 -26.29 -13.04 -15.12
CA LEU A 51 -27.24 -13.13 -14.03
C LEU A 51 -26.52 -13.77 -12.84
N LEU A 52 -26.32 -13.00 -11.76
CA LEU A 52 -25.81 -13.54 -10.50
C LEU A 52 -26.95 -14.26 -9.78
N VAL A 53 -26.69 -15.50 -9.37
CA VAL A 53 -27.68 -16.36 -8.70
C VAL A 53 -27.02 -17.08 -7.53
N ASP A 54 -27.82 -17.37 -6.50
CA ASP A 54 -27.37 -18.26 -5.43
C ASP A 54 -27.48 -19.72 -5.89
N GLY A 55 -26.41 -20.48 -5.66
CA GLY A 55 -26.36 -21.93 -5.81
C GLY A 55 -26.12 -22.64 -4.48
N ALA A 56 -25.83 -23.94 -4.57
CA ALA A 56 -25.47 -24.75 -3.42
C ALA A 56 -24.38 -25.76 -3.79
N GLY A 57 -23.47 -26.04 -2.86
CA GLY A 57 -22.36 -26.97 -3.06
C GLY A 57 -21.96 -27.67 -1.78
N TYR A 58 -21.40 -28.88 -1.91
CA TYR A 58 -20.77 -29.54 -0.78
C TYR A 58 -19.32 -29.05 -0.65
N VAL A 59 -18.93 -28.70 0.57
CA VAL A 59 -17.58 -28.19 0.90
C VAL A 59 -17.08 -28.83 2.20
N PHE A 60 -15.80 -28.70 2.49
CA PHE A 60 -15.26 -28.90 3.83
C PHE A 60 -15.25 -27.57 4.57
N ASP A 61 -16.21 -27.37 5.48
CA ASP A 61 -16.32 -26.17 6.31
C ASP A 61 -16.68 -26.50 7.78
N PRO A 62 -15.68 -26.63 8.68
CA PRO A 62 -14.24 -26.58 8.41
C PRO A 62 -13.72 -27.87 7.74
N ASP A 63 -12.41 -28.01 7.62
CA ASP A 63 -11.73 -29.21 7.13
C ASP A 63 -12.24 -30.50 7.84
N PRO A 64 -12.14 -31.68 7.19
CA PRO A 64 -12.76 -32.90 7.70
C PRO A 64 -12.14 -33.39 9.02
N ILE A 65 -10.88 -33.06 9.31
CA ILE A 65 -10.20 -33.43 10.57
C ILE A 65 -10.73 -32.57 11.71
N THR A 66 -10.85 -31.27 11.50
CA THR A 66 -11.44 -30.32 12.46
C THR A 66 -12.89 -30.64 12.72
N HIS A 67 -13.69 -30.87 11.68
CA HIS A 67 -15.11 -31.19 11.83
C HIS A 67 -15.31 -32.49 12.64
N ALA A 68 -14.48 -33.51 12.37
CA ALA A 68 -14.50 -34.77 13.11
C ALA A 68 -13.85 -34.71 14.50
N ARG A 69 -13.08 -33.66 14.80
CA ARG A 69 -12.19 -33.54 15.98
C ARG A 69 -11.30 -34.76 16.15
N THR A 70 -10.64 -35.15 15.07
CA THR A 70 -9.75 -36.32 15.00
C THR A 70 -8.34 -35.90 14.59
N THR A 71 -7.48 -36.86 14.24
CA THR A 71 -6.17 -36.60 13.62
C THR A 71 -6.07 -37.34 12.30
N TYR A 72 -5.25 -36.81 11.39
CA TYR A 72 -4.85 -37.49 10.16
C TYR A 72 -4.35 -38.92 10.48
N GLY A 73 -4.71 -39.90 9.64
CA GLY A 73 -4.37 -41.30 9.83
C GLY A 73 -5.36 -42.10 10.68
N THR A 74 -6.32 -41.46 11.34
CA THR A 74 -7.46 -42.17 11.94
C THR A 74 -8.26 -42.87 10.84
N THR A 75 -8.85 -44.04 11.12
CA THR A 75 -9.56 -44.83 10.09
C THR A 75 -10.60 -43.99 9.34
N GLY A 76 -10.39 -43.85 8.03
CA GLY A 76 -11.23 -43.06 7.12
C GLY A 76 -10.85 -41.58 6.98
N PHE A 77 -9.82 -41.10 7.70
CA PHE A 77 -9.30 -39.73 7.66
C PHE A 77 -7.86 -39.71 7.16
N VAL A 78 -7.71 -40.08 5.90
CA VAL A 78 -6.46 -40.03 5.13
C VAL A 78 -6.82 -39.54 3.74
N ASP A 79 -5.87 -38.90 3.08
CA ASP A 79 -6.04 -38.36 1.73
C ASP A 79 -6.58 -39.43 0.77
N ASN A 80 -5.93 -40.59 0.66
CA ASN A 80 -6.41 -41.69 -0.20
C ASN A 80 -6.60 -41.31 -1.68
N ASN A 81 -5.87 -40.31 -2.19
CA ASN A 81 -5.83 -39.87 -3.58
C ASN A 81 -7.25 -39.64 -4.14
N ASP A 82 -7.97 -38.70 -3.51
CA ASP A 82 -9.33 -38.24 -3.85
C ASP A 82 -10.45 -39.26 -3.67
N ALA A 83 -10.11 -40.52 -3.44
CA ALA A 83 -11.11 -41.56 -3.31
C ALA A 83 -11.98 -41.33 -2.06
N ASP A 84 -13.29 -41.27 -2.29
CA ASP A 84 -14.30 -41.13 -1.25
C ASP A 84 -14.14 -42.17 -0.13
N SER A 85 -14.36 -41.73 1.11
CA SER A 85 -14.56 -42.61 2.26
C SER A 85 -15.87 -42.24 2.98
N ASP A 86 -16.48 -43.19 3.68
CA ASP A 86 -17.68 -42.92 4.50
C ASP A 86 -17.41 -41.81 5.53
N SER A 87 -16.19 -41.78 6.09
CA SER A 87 -15.74 -40.76 7.04
C SER A 87 -15.64 -39.38 6.39
N LEU A 88 -14.90 -39.21 5.29
CA LEU A 88 -14.76 -37.91 4.61
C LEU A 88 -16.10 -37.44 4.04
N THR A 89 -16.88 -38.35 3.44
CA THR A 89 -18.22 -38.06 2.91
C THR A 89 -19.16 -37.53 3.97
N ALA A 90 -19.12 -38.08 5.19
CA ALA A 90 -19.96 -37.63 6.30
C ALA A 90 -19.61 -36.22 6.80
N HIS A 91 -18.40 -35.70 6.49
CA HIS A 91 -17.93 -34.40 6.97
C HIS A 91 -18.01 -33.29 5.91
N ARG A 92 -18.48 -33.59 4.69
CA ARG A 92 -18.91 -32.56 3.74
C ARG A 92 -20.16 -31.85 4.25
N VAL A 93 -20.18 -30.53 4.13
CA VAL A 93 -21.29 -29.69 4.56
C VAL A 93 -21.90 -29.00 3.35
N LEU A 94 -23.23 -29.00 3.24
CA LEU A 94 -23.93 -28.27 2.19
C LEU A 94 -23.92 -26.77 2.52
N ARG A 95 -23.36 -25.96 1.63
CA ARG A 95 -23.27 -24.51 1.76
C ARG A 95 -23.91 -23.80 0.56
N THR A 96 -24.31 -22.56 0.78
CA THR A 96 -24.79 -21.68 -0.29
C THR A 96 -23.59 -21.08 -1.01
N LEU A 97 -23.58 -21.20 -2.33
CA LEU A 97 -22.60 -20.53 -3.19
C LEU A 97 -23.22 -19.22 -3.65
N LYS A 98 -22.76 -18.10 -3.09
CA LYS A 98 -23.36 -16.78 -3.34
C LYS A 98 -22.92 -16.22 -4.68
N ASP A 99 -23.85 -15.55 -5.36
CA ASP A 99 -23.60 -14.74 -6.56
C ASP A 99 -22.79 -15.46 -7.65
N ILE A 100 -23.03 -16.74 -7.90
CA ILE A 100 -22.42 -17.45 -9.03
C ILE A 100 -23.00 -16.96 -10.35
N THR A 101 -22.18 -16.93 -11.39
CA THR A 101 -22.58 -16.43 -12.71
C THR A 101 -23.40 -17.46 -13.46
N PHE A 102 -24.61 -17.07 -13.89
CA PHE A 102 -25.41 -17.81 -14.86
C PHE A 102 -25.41 -17.11 -16.22
N ASP A 103 -24.96 -17.83 -17.24
CA ASP A 103 -24.99 -17.38 -18.64
C ASP A 103 -25.63 -18.45 -19.54
N GLY A 104 -26.84 -18.14 -20.04
CA GLY A 104 -27.63 -18.97 -20.94
C GLY A 104 -28.13 -20.29 -20.32
N SER A 105 -27.23 -21.24 -20.11
CA SER A 105 -27.47 -22.56 -19.54
C SER A 105 -26.32 -23.09 -18.68
N VAL A 106 -25.31 -22.25 -18.42
CA VAL A 106 -24.09 -22.62 -17.74
C VAL A 106 -23.95 -21.76 -16.48
N TYR A 107 -23.69 -22.43 -15.37
CA TYR A 107 -23.33 -21.85 -14.10
C TYR A 107 -21.82 -21.97 -13.93
N THR A 108 -21.18 -20.85 -13.59
CA THR A 108 -19.73 -20.77 -13.37
C THR A 108 -19.49 -20.23 -11.97
N LEU A 109 -18.46 -20.76 -11.29
CA LEU A 109 -18.00 -20.31 -9.97
C LEU A 109 -17.28 -18.95 -10.10
N LYS A 110 -18.06 -17.94 -10.48
CA LYS A 110 -17.63 -16.58 -10.73
C LYS A 110 -18.66 -15.63 -10.15
N GLY A 111 -18.22 -14.82 -9.20
CA GLY A 111 -19.01 -13.80 -8.55
C GLY A 111 -18.20 -12.53 -8.29
N PRO A 112 -18.75 -11.59 -7.51
CA PRO A 112 -18.08 -10.32 -7.20
C PRO A 112 -16.81 -10.47 -6.36
N TRP A 113 -16.68 -11.58 -5.60
CA TRP A 113 -15.61 -11.75 -4.62
C TRP A 113 -14.66 -12.92 -4.92
N ALA A 114 -15.07 -13.89 -5.74
CA ALA A 114 -14.25 -15.01 -6.19
C ALA A 114 -14.53 -15.32 -7.66
N GLU A 115 -13.51 -15.69 -8.44
CA GLU A 115 -13.60 -16.04 -9.85
C GLU A 115 -12.70 -17.23 -10.17
N ILE A 116 -13.30 -18.36 -10.56
CA ILE A 116 -12.52 -19.48 -11.08
C ILE A 116 -11.85 -19.12 -12.41
N ARG A 117 -10.58 -19.49 -12.52
CA ARG A 117 -9.77 -19.38 -13.73
C ARG A 117 -8.94 -20.65 -13.89
N ASP A 118 -8.41 -20.82 -15.09
CA ASP A 118 -7.61 -21.97 -15.49
C ASP A 118 -6.38 -21.41 -16.21
N PHE A 119 -5.32 -21.15 -15.46
CA PHE A 119 -4.17 -20.36 -15.92
C PHE A 119 -2.82 -21.00 -15.63
N GLU A 120 -2.77 -22.05 -14.80
CA GLU A 120 -1.58 -22.89 -14.65
C GLU A 120 -1.84 -24.33 -15.12
N SER A 121 -0.76 -25.02 -15.50
CA SER A 121 -0.83 -26.43 -15.89
C SER A 121 -1.28 -27.28 -14.68
N PRO A 122 -2.18 -28.26 -14.87
CA PRO A 122 -2.48 -28.98 -16.10
C PRO A 122 -3.68 -28.51 -16.91
N TYR A 123 -4.27 -27.36 -16.59
CA TYR A 123 -5.41 -26.76 -17.30
C TYR A 123 -6.70 -27.61 -17.27
N THR A 124 -7.31 -27.75 -16.09
CA THR A 124 -8.48 -28.64 -15.85
C THR A 124 -9.82 -27.99 -16.23
N GLY A 125 -9.81 -26.70 -16.56
CA GLY A 125 -10.95 -25.93 -17.02
C GLY A 125 -11.70 -25.17 -15.91
N LEU A 126 -12.90 -24.68 -16.22
CA LEU A 126 -13.64 -23.76 -15.33
C LEU A 126 -14.68 -24.45 -14.43
N HIS A 127 -14.70 -25.78 -14.39
CA HIS A 127 -15.57 -26.57 -13.49
C HIS A 127 -17.05 -26.16 -13.52
N THR A 128 -17.58 -25.85 -14.72
CA THR A 128 -18.94 -25.31 -14.89
C THR A 128 -20.03 -26.37 -14.70
N SER A 129 -21.24 -25.93 -14.34
CA SER A 129 -22.41 -26.80 -14.17
C SER A 129 -23.60 -26.35 -15.02
N THR A 130 -24.53 -27.28 -15.30
CA THR A 130 -25.83 -26.96 -15.95
C THR A 130 -26.94 -26.65 -14.94
N THR A 131 -26.60 -26.74 -13.65
CA THR A 131 -27.47 -26.45 -12.51
C THR A 131 -26.72 -25.57 -11.52
N SER A 132 -27.44 -24.77 -10.73
CA SER A 132 -26.88 -24.01 -9.61
C SER A 132 -26.43 -24.91 -8.44
N ASP A 133 -26.73 -26.22 -8.50
CA ASP A 133 -26.37 -27.21 -7.50
C ASP A 133 -25.08 -27.96 -7.90
N PHE A 134 -23.96 -27.60 -7.27
CA PHE A 134 -22.63 -28.18 -7.46
C PHE A 134 -22.40 -29.32 -6.46
N PHE A 135 -23.19 -30.39 -6.56
CA PHE A 135 -23.14 -31.52 -5.63
C PHE A 135 -22.13 -32.59 -6.06
N TYR A 136 -20.85 -32.28 -5.87
CA TYR A 136 -19.76 -33.20 -6.15
C TYR A 136 -19.32 -33.97 -4.92
N THR A 137 -18.78 -35.16 -5.15
CA THR A 137 -18.07 -35.93 -4.11
C THR A 137 -16.59 -35.62 -4.20
N ARG A 138 -15.82 -36.09 -3.22
CA ARG A 138 -14.39 -35.79 -3.14
C ARG A 138 -13.61 -36.33 -4.34
N PHE A 139 -14.07 -37.42 -4.93
CA PHE A 139 -13.45 -38.05 -6.10
C PHE A 139 -13.48 -37.20 -7.38
N ASN A 140 -14.04 -36.00 -7.35
CA ASN A 140 -14.30 -35.21 -8.54
C ASN A 140 -13.68 -33.83 -8.38
N ASP A 141 -12.77 -33.48 -9.29
CA ASP A 141 -12.04 -32.20 -9.38
C ASP A 141 -12.94 -30.95 -9.27
N ASN A 142 -14.25 -31.07 -9.52
CA ASN A 142 -15.18 -29.96 -9.26
C ASN A 142 -15.43 -29.70 -7.76
N PHE A 143 -15.03 -30.59 -6.85
CA PHE A 143 -15.20 -30.43 -5.41
C PHE A 143 -14.27 -29.35 -4.87
N GLU A 144 -12.99 -29.41 -5.25
CA GLU A 144 -11.92 -28.47 -4.94
C GLU A 144 -12.30 -27.07 -5.44
N ALA A 145 -12.76 -26.97 -6.69
CA ALA A 145 -13.27 -25.73 -7.27
C ALA A 145 -14.38 -25.08 -6.42
N VAL A 146 -15.35 -25.89 -5.96
CA VAL A 146 -16.48 -25.44 -5.15
C VAL A 146 -16.04 -25.04 -3.74
N ASN A 147 -15.14 -25.82 -3.14
CA ASN A 147 -14.56 -25.58 -1.83
C ASN A 147 -13.80 -24.25 -1.81
N THR A 148 -12.91 -24.04 -2.78
CA THR A 148 -12.12 -22.81 -2.93
C THR A 148 -12.99 -21.59 -3.19
N TYR A 149 -13.97 -21.68 -4.10
CA TYR A 149 -14.92 -20.58 -4.34
C TYR A 149 -15.62 -20.14 -3.05
N PHE A 150 -16.13 -21.11 -2.28
CA PHE A 150 -16.87 -20.83 -1.06
C PHE A 150 -15.99 -20.12 -0.02
N HIS A 151 -14.78 -20.62 0.24
CA HIS A 151 -13.90 -20.05 1.26
C HIS A 151 -13.36 -18.66 0.88
N ILE A 152 -12.98 -18.45 -0.37
CA ILE A 152 -12.56 -17.14 -0.87
C ILE A 152 -13.73 -16.14 -0.81
N ASP A 153 -14.91 -16.49 -1.35
CA ASP A 153 -16.09 -15.61 -1.34
C ASP A 153 -16.49 -15.25 0.10
N ASN A 154 -16.53 -16.23 1.01
CA ASN A 154 -16.90 -16.00 2.40
C ASN A 154 -15.90 -15.09 3.13
N SER A 155 -14.60 -15.29 2.93
CA SER A 155 -13.55 -14.47 3.54
C SER A 155 -13.55 -13.04 3.00
N MET A 156 -13.69 -12.87 1.69
CA MET A 156 -13.79 -11.55 1.07
C MET A 156 -15.06 -10.80 1.47
N ARG A 157 -16.19 -11.49 1.66
CA ARG A 157 -17.41 -10.89 2.22
C ARG A 157 -17.24 -10.53 3.69
N TRP A 158 -16.53 -11.34 4.48
CA TRP A 158 -16.21 -11.00 5.86
C TRP A 158 -15.45 -9.67 5.93
N ILE A 159 -14.40 -9.52 5.13
CA ILE A 159 -13.62 -8.27 5.05
C ILE A 159 -14.51 -7.12 4.57
N ASN A 160 -15.16 -7.29 3.41
CA ASN A 160 -15.77 -6.16 2.72
C ASN A 160 -17.16 -5.76 3.24
N ASN A 161 -17.96 -6.72 3.67
CA ASN A 161 -19.34 -6.48 4.09
C ASN A 161 -19.51 -6.49 5.61
N ASN A 162 -18.75 -7.34 6.33
CA ASN A 162 -18.92 -7.48 7.78
C ASN A 162 -17.99 -6.56 8.57
N LEU A 163 -16.71 -6.47 8.19
CA LEU A 163 -15.75 -5.55 8.82
C LEU A 163 -15.82 -4.15 8.20
N GLY A 164 -16.24 -4.04 6.93
CA GLY A 164 -16.46 -2.75 6.27
C GLY A 164 -15.20 -2.15 5.61
N TYR A 165 -14.17 -2.97 5.38
CA TYR A 165 -13.00 -2.58 4.60
C TYR A 165 -13.31 -2.65 3.10
N THR A 166 -12.57 -1.92 2.26
CA THR A 166 -12.67 -2.08 0.80
C THR A 166 -11.38 -2.69 0.30
N VAL A 167 -11.37 -4.02 0.19
CA VAL A 167 -10.21 -4.80 -0.23
C VAL A 167 -10.59 -5.61 -1.44
N THR A 168 -9.96 -5.31 -2.57
CA THR A 168 -10.12 -5.99 -3.85
C THR A 168 -8.79 -6.01 -4.58
N PRO A 169 -8.55 -6.98 -5.47
CA PRO A 169 -7.38 -6.95 -6.36
C PRO A 169 -7.25 -5.61 -7.08
N TYR A 170 -6.06 -5.01 -7.06
CA TYR A 170 -5.79 -3.79 -7.83
C TYR A 170 -5.35 -4.12 -9.27
N GLN A 171 -4.91 -5.36 -9.51
CA GLN A 171 -4.45 -5.85 -10.81
C GLN A 171 -5.57 -5.93 -11.84
N TYR A 172 -6.81 -6.12 -11.40
CA TYR A 172 -7.99 -6.29 -12.25
C TYR A 172 -9.28 -5.98 -11.49
N VAL A 173 -10.36 -5.77 -12.23
CA VAL A 173 -11.71 -5.61 -11.65
C VAL A 173 -12.40 -6.98 -11.60
N GLY A 174 -12.94 -7.32 -10.42
CA GLY A 174 -13.73 -8.55 -10.21
C GLY A 174 -13.38 -9.25 -8.90
N GLY A 175 -13.90 -10.46 -8.74
CA GLY A 175 -13.57 -11.33 -7.62
C GLY A 175 -12.16 -11.91 -7.74
N VAL A 176 -11.62 -12.37 -6.60
CA VAL A 176 -10.29 -12.98 -6.53
C VAL A 176 -10.19 -14.17 -7.46
N ARG A 177 -9.22 -14.13 -8.37
CA ARG A 177 -8.97 -15.18 -9.36
C ARG A 177 -8.24 -16.35 -8.74
N PHE A 178 -8.81 -17.54 -8.86
CA PHE A 178 -8.20 -18.76 -8.36
C PHE A 178 -8.21 -19.89 -9.39
N ASP A 179 -7.17 -20.71 -9.36
CA ASP A 179 -7.03 -21.97 -10.10
C ASP A 179 -6.91 -23.12 -9.08
N PRO A 180 -7.95 -23.97 -8.94
CA PRO A 180 -7.98 -25.01 -7.91
C PRO A 180 -7.07 -26.21 -8.23
N HIS A 181 -6.56 -26.32 -9.45
CA HIS A 181 -5.73 -27.44 -9.90
C HIS A 181 -4.55 -26.92 -10.73
N GLY A 182 -3.78 -25.98 -10.17
CA GLY A 182 -2.54 -25.50 -10.75
C GLY A 182 -1.34 -26.39 -10.43
N LEU A 183 -0.14 -25.85 -10.67
CA LEU A 183 1.15 -26.44 -10.27
C LEU A 183 1.42 -27.91 -10.69
N SER A 184 0.63 -28.48 -11.60
CA SER A 184 0.79 -29.81 -12.20
C SER A 184 0.92 -30.96 -11.19
N GLY A 185 0.08 -30.95 -10.15
CA GLY A 185 0.05 -31.97 -9.10
C GLY A 185 1.18 -31.86 -8.07
N SER A 186 1.75 -30.66 -7.91
CA SER A 186 2.72 -30.39 -6.85
C SER A 186 2.00 -30.23 -5.50
N ASP A 187 2.66 -30.64 -4.42
CA ASP A 187 2.24 -30.38 -3.03
C ASP A 187 2.75 -28.98 -2.66
N ASN A 188 2.06 -27.97 -3.21
CA ASN A 188 2.39 -26.55 -3.08
C ASN A 188 1.29 -25.66 -3.68
N SER A 189 1.10 -24.47 -3.10
CA SER A 189 0.23 -23.41 -3.59
C SER A 189 0.95 -22.07 -3.59
N HIS A 190 0.40 -21.07 -4.30
CA HIS A 190 0.98 -19.72 -4.33
C HIS A 190 0.02 -18.61 -4.75
N TYR A 191 0.21 -17.44 -4.16
CA TYR A 191 -0.23 -16.15 -4.69
C TYR A 191 0.78 -15.56 -5.69
N ILE A 192 0.28 -15.08 -6.83
CA ILE A 192 1.09 -14.49 -7.90
C ILE A 192 0.88 -12.97 -7.92
N THR A 193 1.82 -12.22 -7.35
CA THR A 193 1.74 -10.75 -7.22
C THR A 193 1.52 -10.01 -8.56
N SER A 194 2.14 -10.50 -9.64
CA SER A 194 2.05 -9.87 -10.96
C SER A 194 0.65 -9.92 -11.59
N THR A 195 -0.13 -10.96 -11.26
CA THR A 195 -1.48 -11.15 -11.82
C THR A 195 -2.57 -10.99 -10.78
N GLY A 196 -2.24 -10.98 -9.48
CA GLY A 196 -3.20 -10.97 -8.38
C GLY A 196 -4.04 -12.25 -8.28
N SER A 197 -3.53 -13.37 -8.81
CA SER A 197 -4.24 -14.66 -8.89
C SER A 197 -3.59 -15.69 -7.96
N ILE A 198 -4.35 -16.71 -7.58
CA ILE A 198 -3.92 -17.77 -6.66
C ILE A 198 -4.04 -19.12 -7.35
N ALA A 199 -3.03 -19.98 -7.24
CA ALA A 199 -3.10 -21.35 -7.73
C ALA A 199 -2.80 -22.36 -6.61
N TYR A 200 -3.49 -23.49 -6.64
CA TYR A 200 -3.41 -24.57 -5.67
C TYR A 200 -2.98 -25.87 -6.36
N GLY A 201 -2.15 -26.68 -5.72
CA GLY A 201 -1.69 -27.95 -6.29
C GLY A 201 -2.42 -29.18 -5.73
N ASP A 202 -2.30 -30.30 -6.44
CA ASP A 202 -2.96 -31.58 -6.12
C ASP A 202 -2.00 -32.61 -5.48
N GLY A 203 -0.96 -32.14 -4.79
CA GLY A 203 0.05 -33.02 -4.21
C GLY A 203 -0.20 -33.30 -2.74
N GLY A 204 -0.15 -34.57 -2.32
CA GLY A 204 -0.36 -34.91 -0.91
C GLY A 204 -1.84 -34.93 -0.59
N VAL A 205 -2.32 -34.00 0.23
CA VAL A 205 -3.73 -33.63 0.27
C VAL A 205 -3.90 -32.48 -0.70
N ASP A 206 -4.89 -32.52 -1.59
CA ASP A 206 -5.14 -31.42 -2.51
C ASP A 206 -5.30 -30.09 -1.75
N ASP A 207 -4.47 -29.10 -2.09
CA ASP A 207 -4.36 -27.83 -1.36
C ASP A 207 -5.70 -27.08 -1.34
N ALA A 208 -6.46 -27.21 -2.43
CA ALA A 208 -7.80 -26.63 -2.58
C ALA A 208 -8.87 -27.31 -1.70
N GLU A 209 -8.58 -28.44 -1.05
CA GLU A 209 -9.46 -29.06 -0.05
C GLU A 209 -9.26 -28.50 1.36
N ASP A 210 -8.04 -28.11 1.71
CA ASP A 210 -7.75 -27.53 3.02
C ASP A 210 -8.02 -26.02 3.01
N LEU A 211 -9.10 -25.61 3.66
CA LEU A 211 -9.45 -24.20 3.80
C LEU A 211 -8.31 -23.38 4.42
N GLY A 212 -7.48 -24.02 5.25
CA GLY A 212 -6.33 -23.38 5.87
C GLY A 212 -5.31 -22.91 4.84
N VAL A 213 -5.07 -23.71 3.80
CA VAL A 213 -4.20 -23.39 2.66
C VAL A 213 -4.87 -22.34 1.79
N VAL A 214 -6.15 -22.53 1.45
CA VAL A 214 -6.94 -21.56 0.67
C VAL A 214 -6.90 -20.15 1.26
N LEU A 215 -7.14 -20.03 2.57
CA LEU A 215 -7.15 -18.74 3.26
C LEU A 215 -5.75 -18.15 3.49
N HIS A 216 -4.71 -18.98 3.58
CA HIS A 216 -3.33 -18.51 3.69
C HIS A 216 -2.91 -17.80 2.40
N GLU A 217 -3.09 -18.46 1.25
CA GLU A 217 -2.75 -17.85 -0.04
C GLU A 217 -3.61 -16.63 -0.37
N LEU A 218 -4.90 -16.66 0.00
CA LEU A 218 -5.75 -15.48 -0.08
C LEU A 218 -5.19 -14.30 0.74
N CYS A 219 -4.62 -14.56 1.91
CA CYS A 219 -4.07 -13.52 2.76
C CYS A 219 -2.82 -12.87 2.17
N HIS A 220 -2.03 -13.57 1.34
CA HIS A 220 -0.99 -12.91 0.57
C HIS A 220 -1.59 -11.88 -0.40
N GLY A 221 -2.67 -12.25 -1.09
CA GLY A 221 -3.44 -11.29 -1.89
C GLY A 221 -3.95 -10.10 -1.07
N ILE A 222 -4.57 -10.35 0.08
CA ILE A 222 -5.08 -9.29 0.96
C ILE A 222 -3.97 -8.31 1.39
N HIS A 223 -2.81 -8.83 1.81
CA HIS A 223 -1.65 -8.02 2.20
C HIS A 223 -1.17 -7.17 1.02
N ASP A 224 -1.04 -7.77 -0.17
CA ASP A 224 -0.63 -7.08 -1.39
C ASP A 224 -1.62 -5.99 -1.83
N TRP A 225 -2.92 -6.27 -1.75
CA TRP A 225 -3.96 -5.33 -2.19
C TRP A 225 -4.15 -4.17 -1.23
N ILE A 226 -4.11 -4.42 0.07
CA ILE A 226 -4.21 -3.36 1.10
C ILE A 226 -3.02 -2.41 1.02
N THR A 227 -1.83 -2.92 0.73
CA THR A 227 -0.59 -2.14 0.62
C THR A 227 -0.31 -1.64 -0.80
N ALA A 228 -1.23 -1.87 -1.75
CA ALA A 228 -1.10 -1.48 -3.16
C ALA A 228 0.22 -1.95 -3.82
N GLY A 229 0.60 -3.21 -3.61
CA GLY A 229 1.83 -3.80 -4.13
C GLY A 229 2.97 -3.86 -3.10
N GLY A 230 2.71 -3.45 -1.86
CA GLY A 230 3.67 -3.33 -0.77
C GLY A 230 3.75 -4.57 0.14
N LEU A 231 3.40 -5.77 -0.34
CA LEU A 231 3.51 -6.99 0.45
C LEU A 231 4.95 -7.17 0.97
N SER A 232 5.10 -7.34 2.29
CA SER A 232 6.41 -7.52 2.92
C SER A 232 6.75 -8.97 3.26
N GLN A 233 7.88 -9.45 2.73
CA GLN A 233 8.50 -10.70 3.14
C GLN A 233 9.58 -10.52 4.21
N VAL A 234 9.80 -9.28 4.68
CA VAL A 234 10.80 -8.98 5.71
C VAL A 234 10.44 -9.75 6.97
N GLU A 235 11.40 -10.54 7.48
CA GLU A 235 11.27 -11.35 8.70
C GLU A 235 10.06 -12.31 8.69
N GLY A 236 9.54 -12.67 7.51
CA GLY A 236 8.35 -13.51 7.39
C GLY A 236 7.03 -12.84 7.81
N LEU A 237 6.95 -11.51 7.75
CA LEU A 237 5.73 -10.76 8.10
C LEU A 237 4.50 -11.25 7.32
N SER A 238 4.60 -11.35 5.99
CA SER A 238 3.48 -11.83 5.17
C SER A 238 3.09 -13.27 5.51
N GLU A 239 4.05 -14.17 5.64
CA GLU A 239 3.81 -15.57 6.05
C GLU A 239 3.07 -15.69 7.39
N GLY A 240 3.54 -14.97 8.41
CA GLY A 240 2.89 -14.96 9.73
C GLY A 240 1.50 -14.34 9.72
N SER A 241 1.30 -13.31 8.89
CA SER A 241 0.01 -12.67 8.69
C SER A 241 -1.00 -13.64 8.06
N CYS A 242 -0.54 -14.44 7.11
CA CYS A 242 -1.35 -15.43 6.42
C CYS A 242 -1.67 -16.65 7.30
N ASP A 243 -0.72 -17.09 8.12
CA ASP A 243 -0.95 -18.11 9.16
C ASP A 243 -2.00 -17.64 10.18
N TYR A 244 -1.95 -16.37 10.59
CA TYR A 244 -2.96 -15.76 11.46
C TYR A 244 -4.34 -15.77 10.80
N TRP A 245 -4.45 -15.27 9.57
CA TRP A 245 -5.75 -15.13 8.89
C TRP A 245 -6.46 -16.47 8.72
N SER A 246 -5.70 -17.49 8.27
CA SER A 246 -6.14 -18.87 8.18
C SER A 246 -6.61 -19.43 9.54
N THR A 247 -5.78 -19.29 10.57
CA THR A 247 -6.07 -19.84 11.91
C THR A 247 -7.22 -19.10 12.62
N SER A 248 -7.36 -17.79 12.39
CA SER A 248 -8.47 -16.97 12.91
C SER A 248 -9.82 -17.55 12.47
N TYR A 249 -9.94 -17.96 11.20
CA TYR A 249 -11.15 -18.64 10.71
C TYR A 249 -11.38 -19.98 11.42
N ILE A 250 -10.38 -20.88 11.41
CA ILE A 250 -10.50 -22.20 12.05
C ILE A 250 -10.88 -22.07 13.52
N ARG A 251 -10.21 -21.18 14.27
CA ARG A 251 -10.48 -20.97 15.69
C ARG A 251 -11.88 -20.41 15.93
N SER A 252 -12.39 -19.57 15.03
CA SER A 252 -13.75 -19.01 15.13
C SER A 252 -14.86 -20.05 14.99
N THR A 253 -14.57 -21.21 14.37
CA THR A 253 -15.56 -22.30 14.23
C THR A 253 -15.91 -22.97 15.57
N GLY A 254 -15.05 -22.84 16.58
CA GLY A 254 -15.26 -23.38 17.93
C GLY A 254 -15.12 -24.90 18.07
N PHE A 255 -14.62 -25.60 17.04
CA PHE A 255 -14.39 -27.06 17.10
C PHE A 255 -13.23 -27.43 18.04
N TRP A 256 -12.18 -26.62 18.04
CA TRP A 256 -11.01 -26.79 18.91
C TRP A 256 -11.03 -25.80 20.07
N THR A 257 -10.55 -26.24 21.23
CA THR A 257 -10.31 -25.40 22.41
C THR A 257 -8.83 -25.50 22.79
N PRO A 258 -8.29 -24.59 23.62
CA PRO A 258 -6.89 -24.63 24.05
C PRO A 258 -6.44 -25.94 24.72
N ALA A 259 -7.36 -26.84 25.06
CA ALA A 259 -7.06 -28.17 25.56
C ALA A 259 -6.53 -29.14 24.48
N TYR A 260 -6.68 -28.81 23.20
CA TYR A 260 -6.27 -29.65 22.07
C TYR A 260 -5.08 -29.03 21.34
N PRO A 261 -4.06 -29.81 20.93
CA PRO A 261 -2.94 -29.31 20.12
C PRO A 261 -3.39 -28.61 18.83
N ALA A 262 -4.43 -29.17 18.17
CA ALA A 262 -5.01 -28.64 16.94
C ALA A 262 -5.59 -27.22 17.07
N TYR A 263 -5.77 -26.70 18.29
CA TYR A 263 -6.10 -25.29 18.51
C TYR A 263 -5.02 -24.32 18.00
N ASN A 264 -3.78 -24.80 17.92
CA ASN A 264 -2.62 -24.03 17.49
C ASN A 264 -2.03 -24.55 16.17
N TRP A 265 -2.73 -25.41 15.43
CA TRP A 265 -2.24 -25.95 14.17
C TRP A 265 -2.73 -25.10 13.00
N VAL A 266 -1.82 -24.83 12.07
CA VAL A 266 -2.13 -24.28 10.74
C VAL A 266 -2.09 -25.43 9.73
N PHE A 267 -2.97 -25.41 8.73
CA PHE A 267 -3.14 -26.47 7.70
C PHE A 267 -3.45 -27.82 8.36
N ILE A 268 -4.62 -27.95 8.98
CA ILE A 268 -4.92 -29.13 9.81
C ILE A 268 -5.15 -30.38 8.95
N TRP A 269 -5.64 -30.21 7.71
CA TRP A 269 -5.90 -31.33 6.81
C TRP A 269 -4.67 -31.66 5.98
N ASP A 270 -4.06 -30.64 5.37
CA ASP A 270 -2.88 -30.77 4.51
C ASP A 270 -1.56 -30.92 5.30
N GLY A 271 -1.46 -30.31 6.48
CA GLY A 271 -0.32 -30.43 7.38
C GLY A 271 -0.50 -31.45 8.51
N HIS A 272 0.45 -31.43 9.45
CA HIS A 272 0.45 -32.28 10.67
C HIS A 272 0.27 -33.77 10.38
N ASN A 273 0.83 -34.22 9.25
CA ASN A 273 0.65 -35.57 8.72
C ASN A 273 2.01 -36.12 8.20
N PRO A 274 2.05 -37.31 7.57
CA PRO A 274 3.30 -37.88 7.07
C PRO A 274 3.96 -37.12 5.90
N PHE A 275 3.24 -36.23 5.20
CA PHE A 275 3.77 -35.44 4.09
C PHE A 275 4.65 -34.31 4.64
N TRP A 276 4.13 -33.53 5.59
CA TRP A 276 4.89 -32.49 6.26
C TRP A 276 4.38 -32.16 7.67
N ALA A 277 5.22 -31.50 8.46
CA ALA A 277 4.99 -31.29 9.88
C ALA A 277 3.91 -30.23 10.20
N GLY A 278 3.47 -29.45 9.21
CA GLY A 278 2.60 -28.29 9.41
C GLY A 278 3.32 -27.12 10.11
N ARG A 279 2.57 -26.02 10.30
CA ARG A 279 2.97 -24.85 11.11
C ARG A 279 2.11 -24.72 12.37
N ILE A 280 2.58 -23.94 13.33
CA ILE A 280 1.88 -23.70 14.61
C ILE A 280 1.76 -22.22 14.97
N THR A 281 0.71 -21.87 15.72
CA THR A 281 0.45 -20.52 16.26
C THR A 281 0.65 -20.44 17.77
N ASN A 282 1.49 -21.30 18.34
CA ASN A 282 1.98 -21.22 19.72
C ASN A 282 3.50 -21.34 19.79
N TYR A 283 4.17 -20.86 18.74
CA TYR A 283 5.62 -20.79 18.65
C TYR A 283 6.16 -19.80 19.69
N THR A 284 7.18 -20.25 20.44
CA THR A 284 7.66 -19.57 21.66
C THR A 284 8.94 -18.76 21.45
N ALA A 285 9.42 -18.64 20.22
CA ALA A 285 10.58 -17.80 19.93
C ALA A 285 10.23 -16.31 20.17
N HIS A 286 11.27 -15.53 20.49
CA HIS A 286 11.18 -14.14 20.89
C HIS A 286 11.86 -13.26 19.84
N TYR A 287 11.29 -12.12 19.50
CA TYR A 287 11.87 -11.18 18.54
C TYR A 287 12.88 -10.23 19.23
N PRO A 288 14.01 -9.86 18.59
CA PRO A 288 14.49 -10.36 17.31
C PRO A 288 15.37 -11.62 17.43
N GLU A 289 15.69 -12.09 18.65
CA GLU A 289 16.70 -13.14 18.85
C GLU A 289 16.32 -14.51 18.27
N GLY A 290 15.03 -14.72 18.06
CA GLY A 290 14.42 -15.93 17.51
C GLY A 290 14.39 -15.99 15.99
N LEU A 291 14.73 -14.90 15.29
CA LEU A 291 14.79 -14.86 13.83
C LEU A 291 15.84 -15.85 13.30
N THR A 292 15.42 -16.67 12.35
CA THR A 292 16.23 -17.70 11.71
C THR A 292 16.63 -17.35 10.28
N GLY A 293 16.03 -16.31 9.69
CA GLY A 293 16.18 -15.94 8.29
C GLY A 293 15.36 -16.82 7.35
N THR A 294 14.44 -17.63 7.89
CA THR A 294 13.53 -18.48 7.10
C THR A 294 12.11 -17.97 7.30
N ILE A 295 11.53 -17.34 6.27
CA ILE A 295 10.26 -16.60 6.36
C ILE A 295 9.12 -17.41 6.98
N HIS A 296 8.97 -18.70 6.64
CA HIS A 296 7.92 -19.56 7.19
C HIS A 296 8.13 -19.91 8.67
N THR A 297 9.39 -20.00 9.12
CA THR A 297 9.71 -20.23 10.54
C THR A 297 9.52 -18.94 11.33
N ASP A 298 10.05 -17.84 10.81
CA ASP A 298 10.04 -16.54 11.48
C ASP A 298 8.61 -15.99 11.59
N GLY A 299 7.78 -16.17 10.56
CA GLY A 299 6.36 -15.80 10.55
C GLY A 299 5.53 -16.48 11.64
N GLN A 300 5.91 -17.66 12.12
CA GLN A 300 5.21 -18.32 13.23
C GLN A 300 5.31 -17.53 14.55
N MET A 301 6.33 -16.69 14.75
CA MET A 301 6.40 -15.79 15.91
C MET A 301 5.26 -14.76 15.85
N TRP A 302 5.07 -14.15 14.68
CA TRP A 302 4.06 -13.13 14.44
C TRP A 302 2.65 -13.71 14.56
N SER A 303 2.37 -14.81 13.87
CA SER A 303 1.05 -15.46 13.93
C SER A 303 0.70 -15.92 15.35
N SER A 304 1.68 -16.43 16.10
CA SER A 304 1.49 -16.83 17.50
C SER A 304 1.18 -15.67 18.43
N SER A 305 1.69 -14.48 18.12
CA SER A 305 1.45 -13.26 18.89
C SER A 305 0.04 -12.74 18.62
N LEU A 306 -0.35 -12.66 17.34
CA LEU A 306 -1.71 -12.31 16.95
C LEU A 306 -2.76 -13.30 17.49
N MET A 307 -2.47 -14.60 17.50
CA MET A 307 -3.38 -15.59 18.10
C MET A 307 -3.48 -15.48 19.63
N SER A 308 -2.44 -15.00 20.30
CA SER A 308 -2.51 -14.71 21.74
C SER A 308 -3.40 -13.48 22.00
N ILE A 309 -3.31 -12.46 21.15
CA ILE A 309 -4.18 -11.26 21.20
C ILE A 309 -5.62 -11.65 20.90
N TYR A 310 -5.86 -12.46 19.86
CA TYR A 310 -7.18 -13.01 19.52
C TYR A 310 -7.87 -13.65 20.72
N ASP A 311 -7.15 -14.44 21.52
CA ASP A 311 -7.72 -15.11 22.70
C ASP A 311 -8.11 -14.11 23.82
N LEU A 312 -7.52 -12.91 23.83
CA LEU A 312 -7.78 -11.86 24.82
C LEU A 312 -8.92 -10.92 24.41
N ILE A 313 -8.96 -10.53 23.14
CA ILE A 313 -9.85 -9.44 22.67
C ILE A 313 -10.94 -9.94 21.70
N GLY A 314 -10.75 -11.14 21.12
CA GLY A 314 -11.68 -11.79 20.21
C GLY A 314 -11.47 -11.44 18.74
N LYS A 315 -12.10 -12.23 17.86
CA LYS A 315 -11.92 -12.17 16.40
C LYS A 315 -12.13 -10.78 15.79
N ILE A 316 -13.26 -10.15 16.09
CA ILE A 316 -13.65 -8.90 15.42
C ILE A 316 -12.60 -7.80 15.65
N PRO A 317 -12.23 -7.46 16.89
CA PRO A 317 -11.19 -6.46 17.11
C PRO A 317 -9.85 -6.89 16.54
N THR A 318 -9.40 -8.15 16.74
CA THR A 318 -8.10 -8.59 16.21
C THR A 318 -8.02 -8.54 14.68
N ASP A 319 -9.05 -9.01 13.96
CA ASP A 319 -9.07 -8.95 12.49
C ASP A 319 -9.12 -7.50 11.98
N THR A 320 -9.86 -6.64 12.68
CA THR A 320 -10.01 -5.23 12.31
C THR A 320 -8.69 -4.49 12.50
N ASP A 321 -8.07 -4.65 13.66
CA ASP A 321 -6.75 -4.07 13.96
C ASP A 321 -5.69 -4.62 12.99
N PHE A 322 -5.74 -5.92 12.67
CA PHE A 322 -4.83 -6.55 11.71
C PHE A 322 -4.92 -5.94 10.31
N LEU A 323 -6.13 -5.80 9.75
CA LEU A 323 -6.31 -5.25 8.40
C LEU A 323 -5.90 -3.78 8.33
N GLU A 324 -6.26 -2.99 9.34
CA GLU A 324 -5.83 -1.59 9.46
C GLU A 324 -4.31 -1.49 9.60
N ALA A 325 -3.70 -2.32 10.44
CA ALA A 325 -2.25 -2.33 10.65
C ALA A 325 -1.50 -2.65 9.36
N LEU A 326 -1.96 -3.66 8.60
CA LEU A 326 -1.37 -3.96 7.29
C LEU A 326 -1.42 -2.76 6.34
N SER A 327 -2.47 -1.94 6.39
CA SER A 327 -2.57 -0.72 5.56
C SER A 327 -1.53 0.36 5.90
N MET A 328 -0.91 0.26 7.07
CA MET A 328 0.16 1.14 7.54
C MET A 328 1.55 0.57 7.26
N THR A 329 1.65 -0.63 6.67
CA THR A 329 2.92 -1.28 6.33
C THR A 329 3.25 -1.15 4.83
N ASP A 330 4.51 -1.40 4.50
CA ASP A 330 5.02 -1.46 3.13
C ASP A 330 6.01 -2.63 2.95
N ALA A 331 6.57 -2.76 1.73
CA ALA A 331 7.45 -3.88 1.37
C ALA A 331 8.76 -3.95 2.19
N SER A 332 9.09 -2.91 2.97
CA SER A 332 10.26 -2.85 3.85
C SER A 332 9.94 -3.13 5.32
N SER A 333 8.65 -3.17 5.68
CA SER A 333 8.19 -3.31 7.06
C SER A 333 8.44 -4.73 7.61
N GLY A 334 9.05 -4.82 8.79
CA GLY A 334 9.26 -6.08 9.53
C GLY A 334 8.16 -6.40 10.54
N GLN A 335 8.34 -7.45 11.35
CA GLN A 335 7.33 -7.84 12.35
C GLN A 335 7.15 -6.78 13.44
N GLN A 336 8.21 -6.06 13.78
CA GLN A 336 8.17 -4.98 14.76
C GLN A 336 7.36 -3.78 14.26
N ASP A 337 7.55 -3.37 13.00
CA ASP A 337 6.77 -2.28 12.40
C ASP A 337 5.27 -2.62 12.40
N ALA A 338 4.94 -3.86 12.05
CA ALA A 338 3.56 -4.36 12.10
C ALA A 338 2.98 -4.37 13.52
N ALA A 339 3.79 -4.64 14.55
CA ALA A 339 3.34 -4.57 15.95
C ALA A 339 2.98 -3.14 16.37
N TYR A 340 3.78 -2.14 15.99
CA TYR A 340 3.46 -0.73 16.23
C TYR A 340 2.23 -0.28 15.42
N ALA A 341 2.12 -0.71 14.17
CA ALA A 341 0.93 -0.47 13.34
C ALA A 341 -0.34 -1.07 13.95
N PHE A 342 -0.26 -2.26 14.55
CA PHE A 342 -1.39 -2.90 15.25
C PHE A 342 -1.85 -2.12 16.48
N ILE A 343 -0.91 -1.54 17.24
CA ILE A 343 -1.24 -0.65 18.37
C ILE A 343 -1.91 0.63 17.87
N ALA A 344 -1.37 1.23 16.81
CA ALA A 344 -1.95 2.43 16.19
C ALA A 344 -3.34 2.16 15.62
N ALA A 345 -3.58 0.98 15.06
CA ALA A 345 -4.89 0.54 14.59
C ALA A 345 -5.93 0.46 15.73
N ASP A 346 -5.61 -0.17 16.87
CA ASP A 346 -6.54 -0.22 18.02
C ASP A 346 -6.83 1.18 18.56
N GLN A 347 -5.84 2.08 18.55
CA GLN A 347 -6.02 3.48 18.92
C GLN A 347 -6.96 4.20 17.97
N LEU A 348 -6.77 4.05 16.68
CA LEU A 348 -7.57 4.70 15.64
C LEU A 348 -9.02 4.20 15.65
N ILE A 349 -9.22 2.89 15.77
CA ILE A 349 -10.53 2.26 15.57
C ILE A 349 -11.31 2.15 16.88
N TYR A 350 -10.63 1.79 17.96
CA TYR A 350 -11.24 1.51 19.26
C TYR A 350 -10.86 2.51 20.35
N GLY A 351 -10.14 3.60 20.02
CA GLY A 351 -9.68 4.57 21.00
C GLY A 351 -8.69 3.98 22.02
N GLY A 352 -8.02 2.89 21.65
CA GLY A 352 -7.04 2.19 22.48
C GLY A 352 -7.65 1.28 23.53
N SER A 353 -8.93 0.90 23.38
CA SER A 353 -9.67 0.16 24.41
C SER A 353 -9.12 -1.24 24.69
N HIS A 354 -8.37 -1.83 23.75
CA HIS A 354 -7.80 -3.18 23.89
C HIS A 354 -6.30 -3.17 24.19
N LEU A 355 -5.64 -2.01 24.18
CA LEU A 355 -4.19 -1.89 24.39
C LEU A 355 -3.68 -2.53 25.68
N ALA A 356 -4.47 -2.50 26.76
CA ALA A 356 -4.13 -3.16 28.03
C ALA A 356 -3.95 -4.69 27.90
N GLN A 357 -4.50 -5.29 26.84
CA GLN A 357 -4.38 -6.71 26.51
C GLN A 357 -3.37 -6.95 25.37
N ILE A 358 -3.28 -6.02 24.40
CA ILE A 358 -2.38 -6.12 23.23
C ILE A 358 -0.92 -5.92 23.63
N ILE A 359 -0.60 -4.80 24.29
CA ILE A 359 0.79 -4.39 24.57
C ILE A 359 1.56 -5.45 25.37
N PRO A 360 1.01 -6.06 26.44
CA PRO A 360 1.74 -7.08 27.18
C PRO A 360 2.16 -8.27 26.31
N VAL A 361 1.37 -8.64 25.29
CA VAL A 361 1.75 -9.71 24.36
C VAL A 361 2.95 -9.27 23.53
N PHE A 362 2.91 -8.08 22.92
CA PHE A 362 4.02 -7.62 22.09
C PHE A 362 5.30 -7.33 22.89
N VAL A 363 5.20 -6.90 24.14
CA VAL A 363 6.34 -6.78 25.06
C VAL A 363 6.91 -8.16 25.42
N ASP A 364 6.06 -9.13 25.79
CA ASP A 364 6.49 -10.50 26.13
C ASP A 364 7.14 -11.22 24.93
N ARG A 365 6.82 -10.79 23.71
CA ARG A 365 7.34 -11.33 22.44
C ARG A 365 8.50 -10.54 21.87
N GLY A 366 8.86 -9.40 22.48
CA GLY A 366 10.04 -8.61 22.11
C GLY A 366 9.86 -7.61 20.99
N TYR A 367 8.63 -7.38 20.51
CA TYR A 367 8.37 -6.40 19.45
C TYR A 367 8.41 -4.96 19.97
N ILE A 368 8.14 -4.73 21.25
CA ILE A 368 8.20 -3.40 21.86
C ILE A 368 9.40 -3.35 22.78
N GLU A 369 10.34 -2.44 22.51
CA GLU A 369 11.51 -2.25 23.35
C GLU A 369 11.16 -1.38 24.56
N GLY A 370 11.47 -1.89 25.74
CA GLY A 370 11.42 -1.14 26.99
C GLY A 370 10.06 -1.17 27.72
N PRO A 371 10.08 -0.92 29.04
CA PRO A 371 8.87 -0.87 29.86
C PRO A 371 8.00 0.37 29.59
N ILE A 372 8.47 1.34 28.79
CA ILE A 372 7.73 2.54 28.43
C ILE A 372 8.18 3.03 27.06
N ALA A 373 7.22 3.34 26.19
CA ALA A 373 7.45 3.97 24.88
C ALA A 373 6.52 5.19 24.77
N ALA A 374 7.09 6.38 24.55
CA ALA A 374 6.35 7.62 24.37
C ALA A 374 5.82 7.72 22.94
N ASP A 375 4.57 8.12 22.75
CA ASP A 375 4.06 8.53 21.43
C ASP A 375 2.81 9.43 21.60
N PHE A 376 2.45 10.17 20.56
CA PHE A 376 1.28 11.02 20.53
C PHE A 376 0.83 11.40 19.11
N MET A 377 -0.39 11.90 18.99
CA MET A 377 -0.89 12.53 17.76
C MET A 377 -1.60 13.86 18.04
N ALA A 378 -1.79 14.66 16.99
CA ALA A 378 -2.60 15.88 16.96
C ALA A 378 -3.82 15.70 16.06
N ASP A 379 -4.94 16.35 16.38
CA ASP A 379 -6.15 16.39 15.54
C ASP A 379 -5.97 17.20 14.25
N VAL A 380 -5.15 18.26 14.30
CA VAL A 380 -4.73 19.06 13.16
C VAL A 380 -3.24 19.38 13.24
N THR A 381 -2.54 19.31 12.10
CA THR A 381 -1.11 19.64 12.00
C THR A 381 -0.84 20.92 11.23
N ASN A 382 -1.88 21.55 10.68
CA ASN A 382 -1.77 22.83 9.98
C ASN A 382 -3.03 23.71 10.14
N GLY A 383 -2.84 25.03 10.09
CA GLY A 383 -3.92 26.02 10.09
C GLY A 383 -3.45 27.44 10.40
N GLU A 384 -4.35 28.41 10.39
CA GLU A 384 -4.01 29.81 10.68
C GLU A 384 -3.95 30.09 12.20
N ALA A 385 -3.10 31.03 12.60
CA ALA A 385 -3.07 31.51 13.98
C ALA A 385 -4.35 32.30 14.34
N PRO A 386 -4.91 32.15 15.55
CA PRO A 386 -4.54 31.16 16.55
C PRO A 386 -5.04 29.76 16.18
N LEU A 387 -4.14 28.77 16.15
CA LEU A 387 -4.50 27.38 15.89
C LEU A 387 -4.68 26.64 17.22
N THR A 388 -5.88 26.11 17.45
CA THR A 388 -6.16 25.23 18.59
C THR A 388 -5.92 23.78 18.17
N VAL A 389 -5.05 23.08 18.89
CA VAL A 389 -4.68 21.69 18.63
C VAL A 389 -5.00 20.85 19.86
N HIS A 390 -5.67 19.72 19.65
CA HIS A 390 -5.93 18.71 20.67
C HIS A 390 -4.93 17.57 20.48
N PHE A 391 -4.09 17.35 21.49
CA PHE A 391 -3.12 16.27 21.50
C PHE A 391 -3.69 15.04 22.21
N THR A 392 -3.42 13.87 21.64
CA THR A 392 -3.76 12.58 22.21
C THR A 392 -2.48 11.82 22.51
N ASP A 393 -2.29 11.46 23.78
CA ASP A 393 -1.22 10.57 24.24
C ASP A 393 -1.47 9.14 23.71
N LEU A 394 -0.47 8.61 23.01
CA LEU A 394 -0.45 7.24 22.50
C LEU A 394 0.60 6.40 23.23
N SER A 395 1.24 6.96 24.26
CA SER A 395 2.32 6.33 24.99
C SER A 395 1.87 5.07 25.70
N ILE A 396 2.78 4.10 25.76
CA ILE A 396 2.56 2.78 26.33
C ILE A 396 3.53 2.54 27.46
N SER A 397 3.09 1.90 28.55
CA SER A 397 4.01 1.43 29.60
C SER A 397 3.54 0.12 30.21
N GLN A 398 4.48 -0.79 30.42
CA GLN A 398 4.31 -2.09 31.06
C GLN A 398 5.51 -2.44 31.94
N PRO A 399 5.30 -3.13 33.09
CA PRO A 399 4.00 -3.53 33.63
C PRO A 399 3.28 -2.41 34.41
N ASN A 400 3.92 -1.24 34.57
CA ASN A 400 3.37 -0.15 35.36
C ASN A 400 2.58 0.81 34.47
N PRO A 401 1.50 1.43 34.97
CA PRO A 401 0.84 2.50 34.26
C PRO A 401 1.74 3.75 34.20
N ILE A 402 1.61 4.53 33.13
CA ILE A 402 2.20 5.87 33.07
C ILE A 402 1.61 6.72 34.21
N THR A 403 2.50 7.39 34.94
CA THR A 403 2.18 8.20 36.13
C THR A 403 2.36 9.70 35.90
N SER A 404 3.08 10.11 34.84
CA SER A 404 3.27 11.52 34.51
C SER A 404 3.56 11.74 33.02
N TRP A 405 3.11 12.88 32.52
CA TRP A 405 3.32 13.41 31.18
C TRP A 405 3.96 14.79 31.28
N GLN A 406 4.85 15.11 30.36
CA GLN A 406 5.46 16.43 30.21
C GLN A 406 5.46 16.78 28.73
N TRP A 407 4.59 17.71 28.36
CA TRP A 407 4.45 18.22 27.01
C TRP A 407 5.25 19.51 26.85
N ASP A 408 5.93 19.64 25.73
CA ASP A 408 6.68 20.82 25.30
C ASP A 408 6.29 21.06 23.82
N PHE A 409 5.43 22.06 23.58
CA PHE A 409 4.73 22.24 22.30
C PHE A 409 5.54 23.06 21.28
N ASN A 410 6.64 23.66 21.71
CA ASN A 410 7.56 24.44 20.88
C ASN A 410 9.01 23.93 20.95
N ASN A 411 9.26 22.85 21.69
CA ASN A 411 10.55 22.21 21.93
C ASN A 411 11.61 23.19 22.47
N ASP A 412 11.21 24.13 23.34
CA ASP A 412 12.12 25.11 23.93
C ASP A 412 12.81 24.60 25.22
N GLY A 413 12.48 23.39 25.65
CA GLY A 413 12.99 22.73 26.84
C GLY A 413 12.18 23.02 28.11
N ILE A 414 11.06 23.74 28.01
CA ILE A 414 10.14 24.05 29.11
C ILE A 414 8.87 23.21 28.94
N THR A 415 8.41 22.61 30.03
CA THR A 415 7.13 21.87 30.04
C THR A 415 5.95 22.85 30.05
N ASP A 416 5.10 22.76 29.03
CA ASP A 416 3.88 23.55 28.85
C ASP A 416 2.65 22.90 29.50
N ALA A 417 2.53 21.58 29.44
CA ALA A 417 1.40 20.84 30.00
C ALA A 417 1.81 19.50 30.62
N THR A 418 0.99 19.02 31.56
CA THR A 418 1.21 17.75 32.28
C THR A 418 -0.02 16.84 32.30
N THR A 419 -1.13 17.27 31.71
CA THR A 419 -2.30 16.42 31.48
C THR A 419 -2.02 15.43 30.35
N GLN A 420 -2.56 14.22 30.45
CA GLN A 420 -2.39 13.16 29.45
C GLN A 420 -2.76 13.64 28.03
N ASN A 421 -3.98 14.17 27.83
CA ASN A 421 -4.45 14.65 26.52
C ASN A 421 -4.68 16.17 26.56
N PRO A 422 -3.64 17.01 26.39
CA PRO A 422 -3.76 18.46 26.52
C PRO A 422 -4.36 19.11 25.28
N THR A 423 -4.89 20.32 25.46
CA THR A 423 -5.24 21.24 24.37
C THR A 423 -4.28 22.41 24.40
N TRP A 424 -3.69 22.77 23.26
CA TRP A 424 -2.77 23.89 23.13
C TRP A 424 -3.22 24.87 22.06
N ILE A 425 -2.91 26.16 22.27
CA ILE A 425 -3.23 27.22 21.32
C ILE A 425 -1.93 27.86 20.85
N TYR A 426 -1.56 27.60 19.60
CA TYR A 426 -0.49 28.31 18.93
C TYR A 426 -0.99 29.69 18.50
N SER A 427 -0.65 30.71 19.29
CA SER A 427 -1.08 32.10 19.07
C SER A 427 -0.28 32.81 17.99
N ASP A 428 0.97 32.38 17.79
CA ASP A 428 1.88 32.91 16.78
C ASP A 428 1.98 31.92 15.61
N PHE A 429 2.22 32.47 14.42
CA PHE A 429 2.54 31.66 13.24
C PHE A 429 3.98 31.13 13.34
N GLY A 430 4.24 29.98 12.72
CA GLY A 430 5.53 29.31 12.75
C GLY A 430 5.42 27.81 12.50
N ILE A 431 6.58 27.14 12.49
CA ILE A 431 6.68 25.70 12.45
C ILE A 431 7.16 25.25 13.84
N PHE A 432 6.43 24.33 14.45
CA PHE A 432 6.67 23.90 15.83
C PHE A 432 6.95 22.40 15.88
N SER A 433 8.07 22.05 16.51
CA SER A 433 8.35 20.68 16.93
C SER A 433 7.68 20.42 18.28
N VAL A 434 7.05 19.27 18.44
CA VAL A 434 6.34 18.89 19.68
C VAL A 434 7.08 17.74 20.33
N LYS A 435 7.23 17.81 21.65
CA LYS A 435 7.88 16.77 22.45
C LYS A 435 6.99 16.34 23.60
N LEU A 436 6.90 15.02 23.81
CA LEU A 436 6.25 14.39 24.95
C LEU A 436 7.25 13.52 25.69
N THR A 437 7.42 13.77 26.99
CA THR A 437 8.13 12.88 27.91
C THR A 437 7.13 12.22 28.86
N VAL A 438 7.14 10.90 28.95
CA VAL A 438 6.28 10.12 29.86
C VAL A 438 7.10 9.34 30.88
N SER A 439 6.51 9.05 32.04
CA SER A 439 7.12 8.20 33.06
C SER A 439 6.10 7.33 33.79
N ASP A 440 6.44 6.06 34.02
CA ASP A 440 5.69 5.11 34.86
C ASP A 440 6.11 5.13 36.34
N GLY A 441 6.95 6.10 36.72
CA GLY A 441 7.53 6.24 38.06
C GLY A 441 8.84 5.47 38.25
N THR A 442 9.22 4.58 37.33
CA THR A 442 10.48 3.84 37.33
C THR A 442 11.32 4.17 36.10
N ASN A 443 10.68 4.20 34.94
CA ASN A 443 11.21 4.39 33.62
C ASN A 443 10.68 5.69 33.04
N VAL A 444 11.41 6.22 32.06
CA VAL A 444 11.08 7.45 31.34
C VAL A 444 11.39 7.22 29.88
N ASP A 445 10.50 7.67 29.01
CA ASP A 445 10.76 7.74 27.57
C ASP A 445 10.29 9.07 26.99
N THR A 446 10.79 9.45 25.82
CA THR A 446 10.50 10.73 25.18
C THR A 446 10.39 10.59 23.67
N GLU A 447 9.31 11.14 23.13
CA GLU A 447 9.06 11.23 21.69
C GLU A 447 9.09 12.69 21.24
N THR A 448 9.71 12.96 20.09
CA THR A 448 9.80 14.32 19.52
C THR A 448 9.47 14.30 18.03
N LYS A 449 8.33 14.89 17.67
CA LYS A 449 7.92 15.07 16.27
C LYS A 449 8.43 16.43 15.78
N ILE A 450 9.43 16.39 14.90
CA ILE A 450 10.09 17.57 14.33
C ILE A 450 9.16 18.22 13.31
N ASP A 451 9.04 19.56 13.36
CA ASP A 451 8.23 20.37 12.44
C ASP A 451 6.77 19.91 12.31
N TYR A 452 6.22 19.38 13.41
CA TYR A 452 4.95 18.67 13.43
C TYR A 452 3.72 19.57 13.23
N ILE A 453 3.73 20.80 13.76
CA ILE A 453 2.61 21.75 13.64
C ILE A 453 3.05 22.97 12.83
N THR A 454 2.35 23.25 11.73
CA THR A 454 2.58 24.44 10.90
C THR A 454 1.43 25.43 11.07
N VAL A 455 1.72 26.60 11.64
CA VAL A 455 0.74 27.67 11.85
C VAL A 455 1.04 28.82 10.92
N THR A 456 0.08 29.20 10.07
CA THR A 456 0.23 30.31 9.13
C THR A 456 -0.33 31.61 9.71
N ASP A 457 0.17 32.76 9.24
CA ASP A 457 -0.37 34.07 9.65
C ASP A 457 -1.72 34.30 8.96
N PRO A 458 -2.83 34.49 9.70
CA PRO A 458 -4.15 34.76 9.11
C PRO A 458 -4.22 36.06 8.30
N ASN A 459 -3.26 36.97 8.48
CA ASN A 459 -3.17 38.23 7.74
C ASN A 459 -2.21 38.15 6.55
N GLN A 460 -1.50 37.03 6.39
CA GLN A 460 -0.61 36.83 5.27
C GLN A 460 -1.43 36.40 4.05
N VAL A 461 -1.61 37.34 3.12
CA VAL A 461 -2.11 37.04 1.79
C VAL A 461 -0.90 36.64 0.93
N THR A 462 -0.76 35.34 0.69
CA THR A 462 0.25 34.82 -0.22
C THR A 462 -0.31 34.79 -1.64
N ASP A 463 0.23 35.65 -2.52
CA ASP A 463 -0.05 35.59 -3.94
C ASP A 463 1.07 34.83 -4.67
N THR A 464 0.71 33.75 -5.36
CA THR A 464 1.63 33.11 -6.33
C THR A 464 1.71 33.97 -7.58
N LEU A 465 2.71 34.84 -7.65
CA LEU A 465 2.87 35.81 -8.74
C LEU A 465 3.37 35.19 -10.05
N PHE A 466 4.08 34.07 -9.94
CA PHE A 466 4.63 33.34 -11.06
C PHE A 466 4.83 31.88 -10.67
N MET A 467 4.43 30.99 -11.55
CA MET A 467 4.84 29.60 -11.56
C MET A 467 5.37 29.34 -12.96
N ASP A 468 6.44 28.57 -13.08
CA ASP A 468 6.85 28.13 -14.40
C ASP A 468 5.75 27.22 -15.01
N LYS A 469 5.84 27.03 -16.31
CA LYS A 469 4.92 26.18 -17.08
C LYS A 469 5.72 25.42 -18.11
N PHE A 470 6.85 24.85 -17.69
CA PHE A 470 7.77 24.18 -18.60
C PHE A 470 7.12 22.99 -19.33
N GLU A 471 6.02 22.46 -18.80
CA GLU A 471 5.10 21.53 -19.49
C GLU A 471 4.57 22.00 -20.84
N SER A 472 4.53 23.32 -21.06
CA SER A 472 4.08 23.94 -22.29
C SER A 472 5.23 24.64 -23.04
N GLY A 473 6.48 24.23 -22.76
CA GLY A 473 7.69 24.84 -23.30
C GLY A 473 8.14 26.08 -22.51
N LEU A 474 9.02 26.90 -23.11
CA LEU A 474 9.62 28.07 -22.44
C LEU A 474 8.60 29.11 -21.97
N SER A 475 7.43 29.21 -22.60
CA SER A 475 6.33 30.09 -22.19
C SER A 475 6.80 31.53 -21.86
N ASN A 476 6.78 31.91 -20.58
CA ASN A 476 7.18 33.22 -20.08
C ASN A 476 8.70 33.39 -19.89
N TRP A 477 9.53 32.52 -20.45
CA TRP A 477 10.99 32.61 -20.36
C TRP A 477 11.62 32.96 -21.70
N THR A 478 12.66 33.79 -21.65
CA THR A 478 13.55 34.06 -22.79
C THR A 478 14.95 33.56 -22.48
N VAL A 479 15.44 32.62 -23.29
CA VAL A 479 16.81 32.10 -23.20
C VAL A 479 17.71 32.87 -24.17
N THR A 480 18.82 33.41 -23.66
CA THR A 480 19.81 34.16 -24.42
C THR A 480 21.19 33.53 -24.26
N ASN A 481 21.82 33.16 -25.37
CA ASN A 481 23.21 32.72 -25.38
C ASN A 481 24.14 33.95 -25.31
N ASN A 482 24.95 34.05 -24.25
CA ASN A 482 25.88 35.15 -24.02
C ASN A 482 27.30 34.87 -24.51
N GLY A 483 27.47 33.93 -25.44
CA GLY A 483 28.75 33.58 -26.05
C GLY A 483 29.25 32.17 -25.70
N GLY A 484 28.39 31.31 -25.15
CA GLY A 484 28.61 29.87 -25.04
C GLY A 484 28.25 29.14 -26.34
N THR A 485 28.47 27.83 -26.36
CA THR A 485 28.11 26.96 -27.49
C THR A 485 26.84 26.14 -27.25
N CYS A 486 26.30 26.17 -26.02
CA CYS A 486 25.11 25.42 -25.60
C CYS A 486 24.13 26.36 -24.85
N ILE A 487 22.83 26.05 -24.86
CA ILE A 487 21.76 26.89 -24.30
C ILE A 487 20.82 26.07 -23.40
N TRP A 488 20.10 26.75 -22.50
CA TRP A 488 19.00 26.15 -21.76
C TRP A 488 17.85 25.73 -22.70
N GLU A 489 17.34 24.53 -22.49
CA GLU A 489 16.21 23.96 -23.22
C GLU A 489 15.22 23.28 -22.28
N ILE A 490 14.04 22.96 -22.81
CA ILE A 490 13.04 22.21 -22.05
C ILE A 490 13.24 20.72 -22.31
N VAL A 491 13.42 19.98 -21.21
CA VAL A 491 13.66 18.56 -21.21
C VAL A 491 12.53 17.84 -20.48
N THR A 492 12.02 16.75 -21.04
CA THR A 492 11.01 15.90 -20.39
C THR A 492 11.66 14.61 -19.86
N PRO A 493 11.49 14.26 -18.58
CA PRO A 493 11.90 12.96 -18.05
C PRO A 493 11.19 11.79 -18.77
N PRO A 494 11.82 10.61 -18.93
CA PRO A 494 13.19 10.29 -18.52
C PRO A 494 14.21 10.81 -19.54
N TYR A 495 15.04 11.76 -19.12
CA TYR A 495 16.20 12.20 -19.88
C TYR A 495 17.41 11.37 -19.44
N PRO A 496 18.30 10.95 -20.35
CA PRO A 496 19.49 10.20 -19.95
C PRO A 496 20.33 11.10 -19.03
N ASN A 497 20.84 10.52 -17.95
CA ASN A 497 21.67 11.12 -16.89
C ASN A 497 20.88 11.43 -15.60
N THR A 498 21.52 11.12 -14.47
CA THR A 498 20.98 10.86 -13.12
C THR A 498 20.39 12.08 -12.40
N TYR A 499 19.41 12.78 -12.97
CA TYR A 499 18.74 13.84 -12.23
C TYR A 499 17.94 13.25 -11.06
N THR A 500 18.13 13.82 -9.87
CA THR A 500 17.39 13.47 -8.66
C THR A 500 16.77 14.76 -8.17
N LEU A 501 15.49 14.99 -8.47
CA LEU A 501 14.72 16.14 -7.95
C LEU A 501 13.71 15.66 -6.89
N PRO A 502 13.35 16.50 -5.90
CA PRO A 502 12.67 16.03 -4.69
C PRO A 502 11.21 15.63 -4.94
N ALA A 503 10.62 16.17 -6.01
CA ALA A 503 9.31 15.77 -6.51
C ALA A 503 9.48 14.94 -7.78
N THR A 504 8.59 13.96 -7.99
CA THR A 504 8.39 13.38 -9.33
C THR A 504 7.90 14.51 -10.23
N SER A 505 8.80 15.23 -10.91
CA SER A 505 8.41 16.26 -11.86
C SER A 505 7.59 15.58 -12.94
N SER A 506 6.27 15.75 -12.91
CA SER A 506 5.41 15.32 -14.01
C SER A 506 5.54 16.33 -15.15
N GLY A 507 6.73 16.34 -15.75
CA GLY A 507 7.01 16.84 -17.09
C GLY A 507 8.19 17.83 -17.24
N GLY A 508 8.05 18.88 -18.04
CA GLY A 508 9.15 19.69 -18.58
C GLY A 508 10.04 20.38 -17.52
N LEU A 509 11.35 20.29 -17.69
CA LEU A 509 12.38 20.94 -16.88
C LEU A 509 13.20 21.91 -17.74
N LEU A 510 13.54 23.09 -17.23
CA LEU A 510 14.54 23.94 -17.87
C LEU A 510 15.93 23.46 -17.51
N ALA A 511 16.58 22.75 -18.44
CA ALA A 511 17.86 22.11 -18.23
C ALA A 511 18.86 22.47 -19.33
N ALA A 512 20.15 22.25 -19.05
CA ALA A 512 21.20 22.26 -20.05
C ALA A 512 22.23 21.21 -19.65
N ASP A 513 22.54 20.29 -20.56
CA ASP A 513 23.56 19.27 -20.36
C ASP A 513 24.69 19.51 -21.37
N SER A 514 25.88 19.84 -20.86
CA SER A 514 27.06 20.04 -21.69
C SER A 514 27.50 18.75 -22.39
N ASP A 515 27.26 17.58 -21.79
CA ASP A 515 27.62 16.29 -22.38
C ASP A 515 26.77 15.97 -23.61
N ASP A 516 25.48 16.35 -23.60
CA ASP A 516 24.59 16.19 -24.75
C ASP A 516 24.83 17.25 -25.84
N CYS A 517 25.23 18.45 -25.43
CA CYS A 517 25.66 19.50 -26.35
C CYS A 517 27.00 19.19 -27.08
N GLY A 518 27.74 18.17 -26.63
CA GLY A 518 28.95 17.65 -27.28
C GLY A 518 30.27 18.09 -26.62
N SER A 519 31.36 17.34 -26.90
CA SER A 519 32.64 17.58 -26.23
C SER A 519 33.26 18.96 -26.54
N GLY A 520 33.71 19.65 -25.48
CA GLY A 520 34.34 20.97 -25.57
C GLY A 520 33.36 22.14 -25.61
N THR A 521 32.09 21.92 -25.25
CA THR A 521 31.10 22.99 -25.14
C THR A 521 31.36 23.91 -23.95
N THR A 522 31.03 25.19 -24.12
CA THR A 522 30.99 26.17 -23.03
C THR A 522 29.56 26.61 -22.77
N MET A 523 29.17 26.66 -21.50
CA MET A 523 27.87 27.19 -21.07
C MET A 523 28.04 28.64 -20.62
N ASN A 524 27.37 29.55 -21.32
CA ASN A 524 27.25 30.95 -20.91
C ASN A 524 25.92 31.48 -21.43
N THR A 525 24.84 31.11 -20.75
CA THR A 525 23.47 31.31 -21.22
C THR A 525 22.59 31.80 -20.08
N THR A 526 21.74 32.76 -20.36
CA THR A 526 20.82 33.33 -19.37
C THR A 526 19.37 33.04 -19.75
N ALA A 527 18.60 32.46 -18.84
CA ALA A 527 17.16 32.33 -18.95
C ALA A 527 16.49 33.42 -18.10
N THR A 528 15.74 34.32 -18.70
CA THR A 528 15.09 35.45 -18.01
C THR A 528 13.57 35.31 -18.05
N ILE A 529 12.91 35.54 -16.92
CA ILE A 529 11.45 35.65 -16.88
C ILE A 529 11.04 36.94 -17.59
N THR A 530 10.14 36.80 -18.56
CA THR A 530 9.63 37.90 -19.40
C THR A 530 8.72 38.85 -18.61
N GLN A 531 7.98 38.31 -17.64
CA GLN A 531 7.13 39.08 -16.75
C GLN A 531 7.95 40.09 -15.95
N VAL A 532 7.43 41.31 -15.85
CA VAL A 532 7.90 42.31 -14.90
C VAL A 532 6.96 42.26 -13.70
N PHE A 533 7.54 42.09 -12.52
CA PHE A 533 6.81 41.97 -11.28
C PHE A 533 6.62 43.35 -10.64
N ASP A 534 5.37 43.69 -10.33
CA ASP A 534 5.04 44.80 -9.46
C ASP A 534 4.88 44.28 -8.03
N LEU A 535 5.93 44.46 -7.23
CA LEU A 535 6.00 44.00 -5.85
C LEU A 535 5.76 45.15 -4.85
N SER A 536 5.15 46.25 -5.30
CA SER A 536 5.00 47.47 -4.49
C SER A 536 4.11 47.32 -3.26
N ILE A 537 3.23 46.32 -3.24
CA ILE A 537 2.28 46.06 -2.15
C ILE A 537 2.68 44.87 -1.26
N TYR A 538 3.79 44.19 -1.56
CA TYR A 538 4.21 43.01 -0.83
C TYR A 538 5.31 43.38 0.16
N ASP A 539 5.13 42.98 1.42
CA ASP A 539 6.12 43.15 2.49
C ASP A 539 7.15 42.01 2.49
N VAL A 540 6.72 40.81 2.08
CA VAL A 540 7.55 39.61 1.97
C VAL A 540 7.51 39.09 0.54
N VAL A 541 8.68 38.79 -0.03
CA VAL A 541 8.84 38.24 -1.37
C VAL A 541 9.85 37.11 -1.30
N THR A 542 9.44 35.92 -1.74
CA THR A 542 10.28 34.72 -1.80
C THR A 542 10.37 34.23 -3.25
N ILE A 543 11.53 33.70 -3.64
CA ILE A 543 11.71 32.88 -4.85
C ILE A 543 11.90 31.45 -4.40
N GLU A 544 11.11 30.53 -4.93
CA GLU A 544 11.20 29.10 -4.66
C GLU A 544 11.50 28.33 -5.94
N PHE A 545 12.40 27.34 -5.88
CA PHE A 545 12.69 26.45 -6.99
C PHE A 545 13.40 25.17 -6.52
N ASP A 546 13.13 24.08 -7.23
CA ASP A 546 13.93 22.86 -7.12
C ASP A 546 15.12 22.95 -8.08
N ASN A 547 16.28 22.44 -7.66
CA ASN A 547 17.46 22.41 -8.52
C ASN A 547 18.29 21.13 -8.36
N ASP A 548 19.01 20.83 -9.44
CA ASP A 548 19.95 19.73 -9.52
C ASP A 548 21.15 20.14 -10.38
N TRP A 549 22.21 20.61 -9.73
CA TRP A 549 23.42 21.18 -10.30
C TRP A 549 24.61 20.24 -10.10
N ASN A 550 25.24 19.84 -11.20
CA ASN A 550 26.45 19.00 -11.22
C ASN A 550 27.56 19.77 -11.93
N ILE A 551 28.73 19.88 -11.31
CA ILE A 551 29.87 20.60 -11.88
C ILE A 551 30.78 19.66 -12.65
N TYR A 552 31.43 20.19 -13.68
CA TYR A 552 32.56 19.52 -14.34
C TYR A 552 33.90 20.03 -13.78
N ASP A 553 33.99 21.33 -13.47
CA ASP A 553 35.16 21.91 -12.83
C ASP A 553 34.83 22.96 -11.75
N ALA A 554 35.85 23.32 -10.97
CA ALA A 554 35.71 24.23 -9.82
C ALA A 554 35.42 25.70 -10.19
N GLN A 555 35.37 26.04 -11.47
CA GLN A 555 35.03 27.36 -12.00
C GLN A 555 33.62 27.40 -12.60
N ASP A 556 32.89 26.28 -12.62
CA ASP A 556 31.49 26.27 -13.06
C ASP A 556 30.64 27.05 -12.05
N GLU A 557 29.80 27.95 -12.58
CA GLU A 557 28.95 28.84 -11.77
C GLU A 557 27.49 28.77 -12.22
N ALA A 558 26.57 28.86 -11.26
CA ALA A 558 25.14 29.00 -11.49
C ALA A 558 24.58 30.10 -10.60
N HIS A 559 23.72 30.95 -11.16
CA HIS A 559 23.20 32.11 -10.45
C HIS A 559 21.70 32.30 -10.64
N VAL A 560 21.00 32.63 -9.57
CA VAL A 560 19.69 33.29 -9.61
C VAL A 560 19.90 34.75 -9.29
N GLU A 561 19.47 35.62 -10.21
CA GLU A 561 19.67 37.05 -10.11
C GLU A 561 18.36 37.82 -10.18
N VAL A 562 18.28 38.88 -9.38
CA VAL A 562 17.13 39.78 -9.31
C VAL A 562 17.54 41.18 -9.75
N SER A 563 16.70 41.81 -10.57
CA SER A 563 16.82 43.22 -10.95
C SER A 563 15.62 43.99 -10.42
N THR A 564 15.85 45.17 -9.85
CA THR A 564 14.79 46.07 -9.36
C THR A 564 14.58 47.31 -10.23
N ASN A 565 15.24 47.33 -11.40
CA ASN A 565 15.21 48.44 -12.36
C ASN A 565 14.95 47.95 -13.81
N GLY A 566 14.12 46.92 -13.95
CA GLY A 566 13.68 46.41 -15.25
C GLY A 566 14.77 45.69 -16.06
N GLY A 567 15.81 45.18 -15.40
CA GLY A 567 16.90 44.43 -16.02
C GLY A 567 18.14 45.25 -16.39
N SER A 568 18.25 46.50 -15.92
CA SER A 568 19.42 47.35 -16.19
C SER A 568 20.64 46.94 -15.35
N THR A 569 20.42 46.53 -14.11
CA THR A 569 21.43 45.94 -13.21
C THR A 569 20.84 44.73 -12.50
N TRP A 570 21.69 43.77 -12.17
CA TRP A 570 21.31 42.48 -11.57
C TRP A 570 22.12 42.24 -10.30
N VAL A 571 21.49 41.60 -9.32
CA VAL A 571 22.09 41.23 -8.04
C VAL A 571 21.86 39.73 -7.84
N GLY A 572 22.93 38.97 -7.59
CA GLY A 572 22.84 37.55 -7.23
C GLY A 572 22.13 37.39 -5.89
N VAL A 573 21.13 36.50 -5.86
CA VAL A 573 20.40 36.12 -4.64
C VAL A 573 20.63 34.66 -4.27
N TRP A 574 21.16 33.87 -5.21
CA TRP A 574 21.72 32.55 -5.01
C TRP A 574 22.85 32.39 -6.01
N ASP A 575 24.05 32.16 -5.52
CA ASP A 575 25.28 32.08 -6.30
C ASP A 575 26.01 30.80 -5.92
N GLN A 576 26.25 29.92 -6.88
CA GLN A 576 27.00 28.68 -6.68
C GLN A 576 28.24 28.65 -7.55
N ILE A 577 29.36 28.23 -6.97
CA ILE A 577 30.65 28.15 -7.64
C ILE A 577 31.32 26.84 -7.24
N GLY A 578 31.56 25.97 -8.23
CA GLY A 578 32.47 24.82 -8.09
C GLY A 578 32.08 23.79 -7.02
N THR A 579 30.80 23.69 -6.64
CA THR A 579 30.29 22.66 -5.72
C THR A 579 29.00 22.05 -6.26
N ASP A 580 28.88 20.73 -6.20
CA ASP A 580 27.66 20.01 -6.57
C ASP A 580 26.52 20.31 -5.59
N ILE A 581 25.33 20.53 -6.13
CA ILE A 581 24.09 20.62 -5.36
C ILE A 581 23.08 19.68 -6.01
N ARG A 582 22.74 18.61 -5.32
CA ARG A 582 21.90 17.55 -5.87
C ARG A 582 20.61 17.47 -5.06
N ASN A 583 19.47 17.40 -5.75
CA ASN A 583 18.17 17.11 -5.14
C ASN A 583 17.75 18.10 -4.04
N THR A 584 17.85 19.40 -4.30
CA THR A 584 17.53 20.41 -3.27
C THR A 584 16.35 21.28 -3.68
N HIS A 585 15.57 21.68 -2.66
CA HIS A 585 14.56 22.71 -2.74
C HIS A 585 15.12 23.99 -2.11
N GLU A 586 15.05 25.10 -2.82
CA GLU A 586 15.54 26.40 -2.36
C GLU A 586 14.38 27.37 -2.18
N ALA A 587 14.35 28.06 -1.04
CA ALA A 587 13.39 29.12 -0.74
C ALA A 587 14.14 30.39 -0.30
N ILE A 588 14.28 31.35 -1.21
CA ILE A 588 15.11 32.54 -1.02
C ILE A 588 14.22 33.76 -0.72
N ASN A 589 14.34 34.30 0.49
CA ASN A 589 13.70 35.56 0.84
C ASN A 589 14.47 36.74 0.21
N ILE A 590 13.84 37.43 -0.76
CA ILE A 590 14.40 38.58 -1.46
C ILE A 590 13.77 39.91 -1.03
N SER A 591 13.05 39.93 0.09
CA SER A 591 12.24 41.08 0.52
C SER A 591 13.08 42.35 0.68
N VAL A 592 14.29 42.24 1.26
CA VAL A 592 15.22 43.38 1.44
C VAL A 592 15.57 44.05 0.10
N LEU A 593 15.63 43.27 -0.98
CA LEU A 593 15.96 43.75 -2.31
C LEU A 593 14.72 44.23 -3.07
N ALA A 594 13.65 43.44 -3.06
CA ALA A 594 12.57 43.51 -4.03
C ALA A 594 11.21 43.94 -3.46
N ALA A 595 10.96 43.79 -2.15
CA ALA A 595 9.72 44.25 -1.53
C ALA A 595 9.54 45.76 -1.72
N GLY A 596 8.32 46.20 -2.04
CA GLY A 596 8.01 47.60 -2.32
C GLY A 596 8.52 48.12 -3.68
N LYS A 597 9.01 47.26 -4.59
CA LYS A 597 9.52 47.66 -5.92
C LYS A 597 8.56 47.24 -7.04
N SER A 598 8.28 48.14 -7.98
CA SER A 598 7.30 47.89 -9.05
C SER A 598 7.87 47.40 -10.39
N ASN A 599 9.19 47.27 -10.50
CA ASN A 599 9.88 46.95 -11.76
C ASN A 599 10.93 45.85 -11.56
N VAL A 600 10.47 44.72 -11.01
CA VAL A 600 11.33 43.61 -10.64
C VAL A 600 11.39 42.58 -11.76
N LYS A 601 12.59 42.08 -12.07
CA LYS A 601 12.82 40.98 -13.01
C LYS A 601 13.72 39.92 -12.39
N ILE A 602 13.55 38.69 -12.81
CA ILE A 602 14.29 37.53 -12.30
C ILE A 602 14.89 36.77 -13.49
N ARG A 603 16.11 36.26 -13.32
CA ARG A 603 16.78 35.42 -14.31
C ARG A 603 17.64 34.35 -13.64
N VAL A 604 17.89 33.28 -14.38
CA VAL A 604 18.89 32.25 -14.08
C VAL A 604 20.02 32.39 -15.10
N ARG A 605 21.26 32.27 -14.65
CA ARG A 605 22.47 32.39 -15.49
C ARG A 605 23.42 31.23 -15.26
#